data_AF-A0AA91YYP7-F1
#
_entry.id   AF-A0AA91YYP7-F1
#
_cell.length_a   1.000
_cell.length_b   1.000
_cell.length_c   1.000
_cell.angle_alpha   90.00
_cell.angle_beta   90.00
_cell.angle_gamma   90.00
#
_symmetry.space_group_name_H-M   'P 1'
#
loop_
_entity.id
_entity.type
_entity.pdbx_description
1 polymer ?
#
loop_
_entity_poly.entity_id
_entity_poly.type
_entity_poly.pdbx_seq_one_letter_code
_entity_poly.pdbx_strand_id
1 'polypeptide(L)'
;MKYLSLFMVAFLFLLAGCGNSAEEKKEEPVKKETNANQETKAKELTDEDKKFIALLEKGEYQQIVDETIHLASDAQVNFYFLANAFKAVPDYSLSKTYLKKAKYIPAEIEDKVNKLKKDIDANVEKEGA
;
A
#
# COMPACT_ATOMS: atom_id res chain seq x y z
N MET A 1 -7.51 24.83 46.13
CA MET A 1 -7.31 23.41 45.75
C MET A 1 -7.56 23.32 44.26
N LYS A 2 -6.66 22.92 43.37
CA LYS A 2 -5.44 22.13 43.52
C LYS A 2 -4.57 22.41 42.29
N TYR A 3 -3.30 22.62 42.56
CA TYR A 3 -2.16 22.48 41.67
C TYR A 3 -2.29 21.20 40.83
N LEU A 4 -2.16 21.31 39.51
CA LEU A 4 -1.69 20.19 38.69
C LEU A 4 -0.99 20.67 37.41
N SER A 5 -0.22 21.75 37.54
CA SER A 5 0.86 22.09 36.61
C SER A 5 2.14 21.42 37.12
N LEU A 6 2.24 20.09 36.97
CA LEU A 6 3.47 19.35 37.30
C LEU A 6 3.49 17.91 36.74
N PHE A 7 3.34 17.72 35.42
CA PHE A 7 3.55 16.41 34.79
C PHE A 7 4.28 16.48 33.45
N MET A 8 5.16 17.48 33.28
CA MET A 8 5.91 17.70 32.04
C MET A 8 7.44 17.63 32.22
N VAL A 9 7.94 16.81 33.15
CA VAL A 9 9.40 16.56 33.30
C VAL A 9 9.65 15.13 33.81
N ALA A 10 9.31 14.10 33.03
CA ALA A 10 9.62 12.72 33.41
C ALA A 10 9.76 11.74 32.24
N PHE A 11 10.18 12.19 31.05
CA PHE A 11 10.33 11.31 29.87
C PHE A 11 11.65 11.51 29.10
N LEU A 12 12.74 11.86 29.81
CA LEU A 12 14.02 12.22 29.17
C LEU A 12 15.20 11.27 29.41
N PHE A 13 15.01 10.02 29.84
CA PHE A 13 16.14 9.09 30.02
C PHE A 13 15.86 7.62 29.67
N LEU A 14 15.58 7.31 28.40
CA LEU A 14 15.59 5.91 27.91
C LEU A 14 16.30 5.69 26.56
N LEU A 15 17.15 6.60 26.10
CA LEU A 15 17.93 6.41 24.86
C LEU A 15 19.41 6.08 25.12
N ALA A 16 19.68 5.18 26.07
CA ALA A 16 20.96 4.49 26.19
C ALA A 16 20.80 3.04 25.71
N GLY A 17 20.93 2.85 24.40
CA GLY A 17 20.84 1.55 23.73
C GLY A 17 21.60 1.54 22.41
N CYS A 18 22.83 2.05 22.39
CA CYS A 18 23.79 1.76 21.34
C CYS A 18 24.56 0.50 21.74
N GLY A 19 24.37 -0.59 20.99
CA GLY A 19 25.11 -1.82 21.24
C GLY A 19 24.83 -2.87 20.19
N ASN A 20 25.26 -2.64 18.95
CA ASN A 20 25.71 -3.73 18.09
C ASN A 20 26.67 -3.21 17.02
N SER A 21 27.95 -3.55 17.15
CA SER A 21 28.94 -3.51 16.07
C SER A 21 29.43 -4.92 15.85
N ALA A 22 29.15 -5.47 14.68
CA ALA A 22 29.86 -6.61 14.12
C ALA A 22 29.87 -6.48 12.58
N GLU A 23 30.99 -5.93 12.12
CA GLU A 23 31.76 -6.14 10.88
C GLU A 23 31.09 -6.65 9.58
N GLU A 24 31.30 -5.82 8.55
CA GLU A 24 31.66 -6.06 7.15
C GLU A 24 31.45 -7.43 6.48
N LYS A 25 30.84 -7.41 5.28
CA LYS A 25 31.47 -7.98 4.08
C LYS A 25 30.93 -7.38 2.76
N LYS A 26 31.81 -6.60 2.13
CA LYS A 26 32.17 -6.49 0.69
C LYS A 26 31.18 -6.84 -0.44
N GLU A 27 31.32 -5.98 -1.47
CA GLU A 27 31.22 -6.19 -2.93
C GLU A 27 29.87 -5.93 -3.64
N GLU A 28 29.80 -4.76 -4.31
CA GLU A 28 29.13 -4.57 -5.60
C GLU A 28 29.74 -5.52 -6.67
N PRO A 29 29.07 -5.89 -7.78
CA PRO A 29 28.07 -5.11 -8.51
C PRO A 29 26.87 -5.94 -9.04
N VAL A 30 25.87 -5.30 -9.65
CA VAL A 30 25.21 -5.72 -10.91
C VAL A 30 23.97 -4.86 -11.16
N LYS A 31 23.99 -4.12 -12.27
CA LYS A 31 22.82 -3.55 -12.92
C LYS A 31 21.81 -4.67 -13.21
N LYS A 32 20.56 -4.47 -12.79
CA LYS A 32 19.40 -4.98 -13.50
C LYS A 32 18.16 -4.21 -13.08
N GLU A 33 17.84 -3.17 -13.85
CA GLU A 33 16.43 -2.91 -14.15
C GLU A 33 15.84 -4.23 -14.64
N THR A 34 14.93 -4.80 -13.86
CA THR A 34 14.16 -5.95 -14.32
C THR A 34 12.72 -5.70 -13.93
N ASN A 35 12.03 -5.12 -14.90
CA ASN A 35 10.67 -5.40 -15.34
C ASN A 35 9.70 -5.92 -14.28
N ALA A 36 8.60 -5.16 -14.16
CA ALA A 36 7.31 -5.67 -13.77
C ALA A 36 7.00 -6.98 -14.54
N ASN A 37 7.30 -8.11 -13.93
CA ASN A 37 6.74 -9.39 -14.26
C ASN A 37 6.75 -10.27 -13.00
N GLN A 38 5.87 -9.93 -12.06
CA GLN A 38 5.31 -10.97 -11.20
C GLN A 38 4.01 -11.39 -11.86
N GLU A 39 4.14 -12.24 -12.88
CA GLU A 39 3.12 -13.21 -13.24
C GLU A 39 2.69 -13.91 -11.94
N THR A 40 1.51 -13.49 -11.48
CA THR A 40 0.81 -14.05 -10.34
C THR A 40 0.60 -15.54 -10.59
N LYS A 41 1.34 -16.39 -9.86
CA LYS A 41 0.77 -17.69 -9.48
C LYS A 41 -0.63 -17.40 -8.96
N ALA A 42 -1.65 -17.98 -9.58
CA ALA A 42 -3.03 -17.86 -9.14
C ALA A 42 -3.07 -18.24 -7.65
N LYS A 43 -3.10 -17.23 -6.78
CA LYS A 43 -3.31 -17.43 -5.35
C LYS A 43 -4.75 -17.90 -5.21
N GLU A 44 -4.96 -18.99 -4.50
CA GLU A 44 -6.31 -19.39 -4.12
C GLU A 44 -6.94 -18.27 -3.29
N LEU A 45 -8.11 -17.80 -3.72
CA LEU A 45 -8.78 -16.70 -3.05
C LEU A 45 -9.29 -17.14 -1.68
N THR A 46 -8.80 -16.47 -0.64
CA THR A 46 -9.33 -16.59 0.71
C THR A 46 -10.71 -15.96 0.80
N ASP A 47 -11.45 -16.24 1.86
CA ASP A 47 -12.75 -15.60 2.09
C ASP A 47 -12.62 -14.09 2.33
N GLU A 48 -11.48 -13.66 2.89
CA GLU A 48 -11.14 -12.24 3.02
C GLU A 48 -10.92 -11.60 1.63
N ASP A 49 -10.24 -12.30 0.71
CA ASP A 49 -10.09 -11.83 -0.68
C ASP A 49 -11.46 -11.66 -1.34
N LYS A 50 -12.33 -12.68 -1.27
CA LYS A 50 -13.68 -12.64 -1.86
C LYS A 50 -14.53 -11.50 -1.31
N LYS A 51 -14.45 -11.25 -0.01
CA LYS A 51 -15.14 -10.13 0.65
C LYS A 51 -14.70 -8.79 0.06
N PHE A 52 -13.39 -8.53 -0.02
CA PHE A 52 -12.90 -7.25 -0.52
C PHE A 52 -13.07 -7.09 -2.04
N ILE A 53 -13.02 -8.18 -2.81
CA ILE A 53 -13.40 -8.19 -4.24
C ILE A 53 -14.83 -7.67 -4.39
N ALA A 54 -15.79 -8.26 -3.67
CA ALA A 54 -17.20 -7.89 -3.77
C ALA A 54 -17.46 -6.42 -3.37
N LEU A 55 -16.74 -5.91 -2.36
CA LEU A 55 -16.81 -4.49 -1.99
C LEU A 55 -16.20 -3.59 -3.08
N LEU A 56 -15.09 -4.00 -3.69
CA LEU A 56 -14.39 -3.21 -4.70
C LEU A 56 -15.22 -3.12 -5.98
N GLU A 57 -15.88 -4.21 -6.39
CA GLU A 57 -16.80 -4.22 -7.53
C GLU A 57 -17.93 -3.21 -7.34
N LYS A 58 -18.53 -3.18 -6.15
CA LYS A 58 -19.59 -2.23 -5.76
C LYS A 58 -19.13 -0.78 -5.64
N GLY A 59 -17.82 -0.54 -5.58
CA GLY A 59 -17.25 0.79 -5.42
C GLY A 59 -17.17 1.27 -3.98
N GLU A 60 -17.30 0.37 -3.00
CA GLU A 60 -17.26 0.65 -1.56
C GLU A 60 -15.82 0.85 -1.06
N TYR A 61 -15.06 1.72 -1.74
CA TYR A 61 -13.62 1.86 -1.52
C TYR A 61 -13.28 2.34 -0.11
N GLN A 62 -14.07 3.26 0.44
CA GLN A 62 -13.83 3.76 1.80
C GLN A 62 -13.99 2.65 2.84
N GLN A 63 -15.02 1.80 2.69
CA GLN A 63 -15.21 0.66 3.59
C GLN A 63 -14.02 -0.29 3.54
N ILE A 64 -13.51 -0.60 2.35
CA ILE A 64 -12.30 -1.42 2.21
C ILE A 64 -11.12 -0.77 2.94
N VAL A 65 -10.90 0.54 2.74
CA VAL A 65 -9.81 1.27 3.41
C VAL A 65 -9.94 1.19 4.93
N ASP A 66 -11.13 1.41 5.47
CA ASP A 66 -11.37 1.39 6.92
C ASP A 66 -11.12 0.00 7.52
N GLU A 67 -11.58 -1.06 6.85
CA GLU A 67 -11.40 -2.44 7.31
C GLU A 67 -9.97 -2.98 7.14
N THR A 68 -9.20 -2.38 6.22
CA THR A 68 -7.84 -2.85 5.89
C THR A 68 -6.72 -1.97 6.46
N ILE A 69 -7.05 -0.87 7.15
CA ILE A 69 -6.07 0.10 7.69
C ILE A 69 -5.06 -0.52 8.66
N HIS A 70 -5.40 -1.66 9.26
CA HIS A 70 -4.51 -2.40 10.16
C HIS A 70 -3.44 -3.21 9.44
N LEU A 71 -3.58 -3.43 8.12
CA LEU A 71 -2.59 -4.08 7.26
C LEU A 71 -2.12 -5.45 7.81
N ALA A 72 -3.02 -6.18 8.47
CA ALA A 72 -2.67 -7.36 9.26
C ALA A 72 -2.52 -8.65 8.43
N SER A 73 -3.03 -8.65 7.19
CA SER A 73 -2.94 -9.78 6.26
C SER A 73 -2.49 -9.33 4.87
N ASP A 74 -2.01 -10.26 4.05
CA ASP A 74 -1.68 -9.97 2.66
C ASP A 74 -2.89 -9.48 1.86
N ALA A 75 -4.09 -9.99 2.17
CA ALA A 75 -5.32 -9.50 1.57
C ALA A 75 -5.58 -8.05 1.99
N GLN A 76 -5.48 -7.72 3.28
CA GLN A 76 -5.66 -6.34 3.75
C GLN A 76 -4.67 -5.38 3.11
N VAL A 77 -3.38 -5.73 3.07
CA VAL A 77 -2.37 -4.91 2.40
C VAL A 77 -2.73 -4.69 0.92
N ASN A 78 -3.09 -5.76 0.21
CA ASN A 78 -3.39 -5.67 -1.21
C ASN A 78 -4.63 -4.81 -1.48
N PHE A 79 -5.73 -5.07 -0.78
CA PHE A 79 -7.00 -4.37 -0.98
C PHE A 79 -7.00 -2.96 -0.42
N TYR A 80 -6.21 -2.66 0.62
CA TYR A 80 -5.95 -1.29 1.05
C TYR A 80 -5.38 -0.45 -0.10
N PHE A 81 -4.37 -0.96 -0.80
CA PHE A 81 -3.75 -0.25 -1.91
C PHE A 81 -4.66 -0.18 -3.14
N LEU A 82 -5.34 -1.27 -3.49
CA LEU A 82 -6.29 -1.25 -4.60
C LEU A 82 -7.44 -0.26 -4.36
N ALA A 83 -8.06 -0.27 -3.18
CA ALA A 83 -9.16 0.64 -2.85
C ALA A 83 -8.71 2.10 -2.85
N ASN A 84 -7.55 2.42 -2.27
CA ASN A 84 -6.99 3.77 -2.32
C ASN A 84 -6.65 4.22 -3.75
N ALA A 85 -6.22 3.31 -4.63
CA ALA A 85 -5.99 3.65 -6.04
C ALA A 85 -7.28 4.12 -6.73
N PHE A 86 -8.41 3.43 -6.51
CA PHE A 86 -9.69 3.88 -7.06
C PHE A 86 -10.23 5.14 -6.38
N LYS A 87 -10.09 5.24 -5.05
CA LYS A 87 -10.55 6.40 -4.28
C LYS A 87 -9.79 7.69 -4.62
N ALA A 88 -8.51 7.59 -4.99
CA ALA A 88 -7.68 8.75 -5.30
C ALA A 88 -8.11 9.49 -6.58
N VAL A 89 -8.87 8.86 -7.48
CA VAL A 89 -9.39 9.52 -8.69
C VAL A 89 -10.22 10.75 -8.30
N PRO A 90 -9.98 11.95 -8.88
CA PRO A 90 -9.24 12.20 -10.12
C PRO A 90 -7.73 12.47 -9.99
N ASP A 91 -7.11 12.34 -8.82
CA ASP A 91 -5.65 12.41 -8.67
C ASP A 91 -5.00 11.12 -9.22
N TYR A 92 -4.71 11.14 -10.53
CA TYR A 92 -4.17 9.98 -11.24
C TYR A 92 -2.72 9.68 -10.87
N SER A 93 -1.96 10.69 -10.46
CA SER A 93 -0.58 10.53 -9.96
C SER A 93 -0.56 9.74 -8.64
N LEU A 94 -1.47 10.06 -7.71
CA LEU A 94 -1.63 9.33 -6.47
C LEU A 94 -2.25 7.94 -6.70
N SER A 95 -3.23 7.84 -7.59
CA SER A 95 -3.83 6.56 -8.00
C SER A 95 -2.78 5.57 -8.53
N LYS A 96 -1.88 6.04 -9.42
CA LYS A 96 -0.72 5.29 -9.92
C LYS A 96 0.21 4.82 -8.81
N THR A 97 0.45 5.68 -7.82
CA THR A 97 1.32 5.37 -6.67
C THR A 97 0.73 4.24 -5.83
N TYR A 98 -0.57 4.27 -5.55
CA TYR A 98 -1.23 3.20 -4.82
C TYR A 98 -1.28 1.90 -5.62
N LEU A 99 -1.61 1.97 -6.90
CA LEU A 99 -1.72 0.77 -7.74
C LEU A 99 -0.39 0.02 -7.83
N LYS A 100 0.75 0.73 -7.91
CA LYS A 100 2.09 0.13 -7.90
C LYS A 100 2.42 -0.61 -6.59
N LYS A 101 1.72 -0.31 -5.50
CA LYS A 101 1.93 -0.95 -4.18
C LYS A 101 1.05 -2.18 -3.98
N ALA A 102 0.02 -2.38 -4.80
CA ALA A 102 -0.75 -3.62 -4.79
C ALA A 102 0.16 -4.80 -5.20
N LYS A 103 0.09 -5.89 -4.44
CA LYS A 103 0.93 -7.09 -4.65
C LYS A 103 0.39 -7.99 -5.75
N TYR A 104 -0.93 -8.02 -5.94
CA TYR A 104 -1.60 -8.82 -6.96
C TYR A 104 -2.94 -8.19 -7.37
N ILE A 105 -3.43 -8.60 -8.53
CA ILE A 105 -4.75 -8.23 -9.03
C ILE A 105 -5.55 -9.53 -9.17
N PRO A 106 -6.62 -9.73 -8.38
CA PRO A 106 -7.56 -10.84 -8.59
C PRO A 106 -8.18 -10.78 -9.98
N ALA A 107 -8.34 -11.94 -10.62
CA ALA A 107 -8.87 -12.05 -11.98
C ALA A 107 -10.28 -11.43 -12.10
N GLU A 108 -11.09 -11.54 -11.04
CA GLU A 108 -12.45 -11.01 -10.94
C GLU A 108 -12.51 -9.49 -11.13
N ILE A 109 -11.45 -8.77 -10.75
CA ILE A 109 -11.40 -7.30 -10.84
C ILE A 109 -10.35 -6.82 -11.84
N GLU A 110 -9.74 -7.73 -12.60
CA GLU A 110 -8.65 -7.42 -13.52
C GLU A 110 -9.07 -6.39 -14.57
N ASP A 111 -10.25 -6.55 -15.18
CA ASP A 111 -10.77 -5.60 -16.17
C ASP A 111 -10.97 -4.20 -15.59
N LYS A 112 -11.48 -4.12 -14.36
CA LYS A 112 -11.72 -2.85 -13.66
C LYS A 112 -10.40 -2.15 -13.35
N VAL A 113 -9.39 -2.90 -12.90
CA VAL A 113 -8.05 -2.38 -12.64
C VAL A 113 -7.34 -1.99 -13.93
N ASN A 114 -7.48 -2.76 -15.00
CA ASN A 114 -6.89 -2.44 -16.31
C ASN A 114 -7.54 -1.20 -16.94
N LYS A 115 -8.83 -0.97 -16.71
CA LYS A 115 -9.47 0.30 -17.06
C LYS A 115 -8.85 1.47 -16.29
N LEU A 116 -8.67 1.35 -14.97
CA LEU A 116 -8.00 2.38 -14.16
C LEU A 116 -6.58 2.66 -14.66
N LYS A 117 -5.79 1.63 -15.02
CA LYS A 117 -4.46 1.82 -15.62
C LYS A 117 -4.50 2.66 -16.89
N LYS A 118 -5.43 2.36 -17.80
CA LYS A 118 -5.62 3.15 -19.03
C LYS A 118 -5.99 4.60 -18.72
N ASP A 119 -6.88 4.82 -17.76
CA ASP A 119 -7.28 6.16 -17.35
C ASP A 119 -6.11 6.92 -16.70
N ILE A 120 -5.29 6.26 -15.89
CA ILE A 120 -4.06 6.82 -15.32
C ILE A 120 -3.10 7.24 -16.44
N ASP A 121 -2.79 6.35 -17.38
CA ASP A 121 -1.81 6.64 -18.43
C ASP A 121 -2.28 7.76 -19.36
N ALA A 122 -3.58 7.86 -19.62
CA ALA A 122 -4.16 8.94 -20.43
C ALA A 122 -4.17 10.33 -19.75
N ASN A 123 -3.97 10.40 -18.43
CA ASN A 123 -4.10 11.64 -17.66
C ASN A 123 -2.83 12.07 -16.91
N VAL A 124 -1.97 11.15 -16.47
CA VAL A 124 -0.69 11.50 -15.81
C VAL A 124 0.27 12.19 -16.78
N GLU A 125 0.23 11.89 -18.08
CA GLU A 125 1.02 12.62 -19.08
C GLU A 125 0.59 14.08 -19.25
N LYS A 126 -0.60 14.46 -18.79
CA LYS A 126 -1.13 15.83 -18.88
C LYS A 126 -0.83 16.69 -17.66
N GLU A 127 -0.55 16.09 -16.50
CA GLU A 127 -0.26 16.82 -15.25
C GLU A 127 1.19 17.34 -15.18
N GLY A 128 2.07 16.88 -16.08
CA GLY A 128 3.49 17.27 -16.15
C GLY A 128 3.86 18.19 -17.32
N ALA A 129 2.88 18.74 -18.05
CA ALA A 129 3.07 19.60 -19.22
C ALA A 129 2.69 21.07 -18.95
#